data_AF-A0A7X5YIM6-F1
#
_entry.id   AF-A0A7X5YIM6-F1
#
_cell.length_a   1.000
_cell.length_b   1.000
_cell.length_c   1.000
_cell.angle_alpha   90.00
_cell.angle_beta   90.00
_cell.angle_gamma   90.00
#
_symmetry.space_group_name_H-M   'P 1'
#
loop_
_entity.id
_entity.type
_entity.pdbx_description
1 polymer ?
#
loop_
_entity_poly.entity_id
_entity_poly.type
_entity_poly.pdbx_seq_one_letter_code
_entity_poly.pdbx_strand_id
1 'polypeptide(L)'
;MKTLASLAAVLIVAAAAGTASAHEVRIAYGDLDLSTAAGADAFDARVRSAARKMCRSTPMIGGRAACLAAVRDEAVTLLPGAAQVDYALSRVPLVA
;
A
#
# COMPACT_ATOMS: atom_id res chain seq x y z
N MET A 1 -34.77 -39.64 21.74
CA MET A 1 -34.79 -38.55 22.74
C MET A 1 -33.34 -38.24 23.11
N LYS A 2 -32.92 -36.95 23.00
CA LYS A 2 -31.78 -36.28 23.65
C LYS A 2 -30.39 -36.96 23.51
N THR A 3 -29.37 -36.35 22.94
CA THR A 3 -28.80 -35.05 23.35
C THR A 3 -28.02 -34.40 22.20
N LEU A 4 -28.36 -33.14 21.92
CA LEU A 4 -27.55 -32.23 21.11
C LEU A 4 -26.34 -31.81 21.94
N ALA A 5 -25.13 -32.17 21.52
CA ALA A 5 -23.88 -31.67 22.09
C ALA A 5 -23.31 -30.60 21.15
N SER A 6 -23.76 -29.37 21.35
CA SER A 6 -23.04 -28.17 20.90
C SER A 6 -21.77 -28.03 21.71
N LEU A 7 -20.61 -27.81 21.08
CA LEU A 7 -19.52 -27.02 21.67
C LEU A 7 -18.74 -26.30 20.57
N ALA A 8 -18.73 -24.98 20.71
CA ALA A 8 -18.15 -23.97 19.84
C ALA A 8 -16.68 -24.23 19.50
N ALA A 9 -16.35 -24.26 18.20
CA ALA A 9 -14.99 -24.05 17.74
C ALA A 9 -14.70 -22.54 17.76
N VAL A 10 -13.94 -22.10 18.77
CA VAL A 10 -13.43 -20.74 18.89
C VAL A 10 -12.50 -20.46 17.71
N LEU A 11 -12.92 -19.59 16.79
CA LEU A 11 -12.07 -19.02 15.76
C LEU A 11 -11.10 -18.04 16.44
N ILE A 12 -9.91 -18.52 16.80
CA ILE A 12 -8.81 -17.66 17.26
C ILE A 12 -8.31 -16.90 16.03
N VAL A 13 -8.88 -15.72 15.77
CA VAL A 13 -8.27 -14.74 14.86
C VAL A 13 -7.05 -14.20 15.58
N ALA A 14 -5.89 -14.80 15.31
CA ALA A 14 -4.60 -14.24 15.65
C ALA A 14 -4.38 -13.00 14.78
N ALA A 15 -4.92 -11.86 15.22
CA ALA A 15 -4.54 -10.56 14.69
C ALA A 15 -3.08 -10.33 15.09
N ALA A 16 -2.16 -10.68 14.17
CA ALA A 16 -0.79 -10.22 14.23
C ALA A 16 -0.80 -8.70 14.00
N ALA A 17 -1.11 -7.94 15.05
CA ALA A 17 -0.85 -6.51 15.11
C ALA A 17 0.67 -6.35 15.18
N GLY A 18 1.31 -6.38 14.01
CA GLY A 18 2.70 -5.97 13.88
C GLY A 18 2.81 -4.54 14.41
N THR A 19 3.69 -4.32 15.37
CA THR A 19 4.01 -2.99 15.89
C THR A 19 4.41 -2.10 14.73
N ALA A 20 3.48 -1.25 14.28
CA ALA A 20 3.75 -0.25 13.25
C ALA A 20 4.72 0.76 13.85
N SER A 21 6.02 0.56 13.60
CA SER A 21 7.00 1.61 13.83
C SER A 21 6.67 2.72 12.83
N ALA A 22 6.06 3.80 13.32
CA ALA A 22 5.70 4.97 12.54
C ALA A 22 6.98 5.67 12.05
N HIS A 23 7.53 5.17 10.95
CA HIS A 23 8.63 5.79 10.26
C HIS A 23 8.04 6.81 9.28
N GLU A 24 8.09 8.09 9.64
CA GLU A 24 7.61 9.16 8.78
C GLU A 24 8.59 9.32 7.59
N VAL A 25 8.11 9.06 6.38
CA VAL A 25 8.86 9.31 5.15
C VAL A 25 8.09 10.32 4.32
N ARG A 26 8.74 11.43 3.98
CA ARG A 26 8.16 12.46 3.13
C ARG A 26 8.51 12.18 1.67
N ILE A 27 7.48 12.16 0.82
CA ILE A 27 7.60 11.94 -0.62
C ILE A 27 7.15 13.22 -1.30
N ALA A 28 8.08 13.94 -1.92
CA ALA A 28 7.74 15.13 -2.69
C ALA A 28 7.06 14.74 -4.01
N TYR A 29 5.96 15.41 -4.33
CA TYR A 29 5.23 15.24 -5.59
C TYR A 29 4.89 16.57 -6.27
N GLY A 30 4.97 17.71 -5.57
CA GLY A 30 4.51 19.00 -6.09
C GLY A 30 5.31 19.54 -7.28
N ASP A 31 6.46 18.96 -7.58
CA ASP A 31 7.27 19.24 -8.77
C ASP A 31 6.94 18.33 -9.98
N LEU A 32 6.03 17.38 -9.81
CA LEU A 32 5.66 16.40 -10.84
C LEU A 32 4.31 16.73 -11.46
N ASP A 33 4.22 16.58 -12.78
CA ASP A 33 2.94 16.57 -13.48
C ASP A 33 2.36 15.15 -13.52
N LEU A 34 1.51 14.84 -12.54
CA LEU A 34 0.89 13.53 -12.39
C LEU A 34 -0.15 13.21 -13.46
N SER A 35 -0.57 14.18 -14.28
CA SER A 35 -1.47 13.94 -15.41
C SER A 35 -0.76 13.22 -16.57
N THR A 36 0.57 13.19 -16.55
CA THR A 36 1.40 12.52 -17.55
C THR A 36 1.92 11.18 -17.06
N ALA A 37 2.11 10.23 -17.99
CA ALA A 37 2.74 8.96 -17.67
C ALA A 37 4.15 9.15 -17.07
N ALA A 38 4.93 10.08 -17.61
CA ALA A 38 6.29 10.36 -17.13
C ALA A 38 6.32 10.90 -15.70
N GLY A 39 5.44 11.84 -15.35
CA GLY A 39 5.35 12.37 -13.99
C GLY A 39 4.83 11.35 -13.00
N ALA A 40 3.84 10.54 -13.39
CA ALA A 40 3.36 9.42 -12.58
C ALA A 40 4.45 8.35 -12.37
N ASP A 41 5.27 8.04 -13.38
CA ASP A 41 6.40 7.11 -13.25
C ASP A 41 7.48 7.65 -12.32
N ALA A 42 7.77 8.96 -12.37
CA ALA A 42 8.67 9.61 -11.45
C ALA A 42 8.15 9.53 -10.00
N PHE A 43 6.85 9.72 -9.79
CA PHE A 43 6.21 9.55 -8.48
C PHE A 43 6.35 8.10 -7.99
N ASP A 44 6.02 7.12 -8.81
CA ASP A 44 6.17 5.70 -8.46
C ASP A 44 7.61 5.32 -8.12
N ALA A 45 8.60 5.88 -8.81
CA ALA A 45 10.00 5.66 -8.51
C ALA A 45 10.36 6.19 -7.10
N ARG A 46 9.85 7.37 -6.74
CA ARG A 46 10.04 7.97 -5.40
C ARG A 46 9.37 7.12 -4.32
N VAL A 47 8.11 6.74 -4.53
CA VAL A 47 7.35 5.84 -3.64
C VAL A 47 8.08 4.53 -3.44
N ARG A 48 8.58 3.90 -4.52
CA ARG A 48 9.31 2.64 -4.44
C ARG A 48 10.64 2.77 -3.69
N SER A 49 11.32 3.91 -3.81
CA SER A 49 12.52 4.21 -3.04
C SER A 49 12.22 4.35 -1.54
N ALA A 50 11.15 5.09 -1.19
CA ALA A 50 10.66 5.22 0.18
C ALA A 50 10.24 3.86 0.77
N ALA A 51 9.43 3.11 0.04
CA ALA A 51 8.93 1.79 0.44
C ALA A 51 10.08 0.80 0.71
N ARG A 52 11.14 0.82 -0.09
CA ARG A 52 12.34 -0.01 0.16
C ARG A 52 13.03 0.30 1.48
N LYS A 53 13.06 1.56 1.90
CA LYS A 53 13.64 1.98 3.19
C LYS A 53 12.76 1.58 4.37
N MET A 54 11.45 1.70 4.22
CA MET A 54 10.46 1.35 5.24
C MET A 54 10.35 -0.17 5.42
N CYS A 55 10.23 -0.92 4.33
CA CYS A 55 10.07 -2.37 4.33
C CYS A 55 11.39 -3.14 4.45
N ARG A 56 12.50 -2.48 4.85
CA ARG A 56 13.83 -3.12 4.89
C ARG A 56 13.89 -4.29 5.87
N SER A 57 13.20 -4.17 7.00
CA SER A 57 13.18 -5.15 8.09
C SER A 57 12.05 -6.17 7.95
N THR A 58 11.23 -6.06 6.91
CA THR A 58 10.11 -6.98 6.66
C THR A 58 10.64 -8.30 6.09
N PRO A 59 10.14 -9.47 6.55
CA PRO A 59 10.51 -10.76 6.01
C PRO A 59 10.33 -10.84 4.48
N MET A 60 11.32 -11.42 3.79
CA MET A 60 11.30 -11.55 2.32
C MET A 60 10.12 -12.40 1.84
N ILE A 61 9.90 -13.56 2.48
CA ILE A 61 8.82 -14.47 2.15
C ILE A 61 7.55 -14.00 2.88
N GLY A 62 6.48 -13.78 2.13
CA GLY A 62 5.15 -13.45 2.65
C GLY A 62 4.95 -12.01 3.15
N GLY A 63 6.01 -11.26 3.48
CA GLY A 63 5.87 -9.92 4.07
C GLY A 63 6.26 -8.76 3.16
N ARG A 64 7.39 -8.87 2.46
CA ARG A 64 8.00 -7.71 1.77
C ARG A 64 7.15 -7.17 0.63
N ALA A 65 6.58 -8.06 -0.20
CA ALA A 65 5.72 -7.64 -1.31
C ALA A 65 4.45 -6.92 -0.81
N ALA A 66 3.82 -7.46 0.24
CA ALA A 66 2.64 -6.84 0.86
C ALA A 66 2.98 -5.46 1.46
N CYS A 67 4.12 -5.32 2.13
CA CYS A 67 4.58 -4.04 2.66
C CYS A 67 4.81 -3.01 1.54
N LEU A 68 5.47 -3.39 0.45
CA LEU A 68 5.70 -2.48 -0.68
C LEU A 68 4.39 -2.03 -1.32
N ALA A 69 3.41 -2.94 -1.45
CA ALA A 69 2.08 -2.62 -1.97
C ALA A 69 1.33 -1.66 -1.05
N ALA A 70 1.35 -1.90 0.27
CA ALA A 70 0.70 -1.05 1.26
C ALA A 70 1.28 0.37 1.27
N VAL A 71 2.61 0.52 1.20
CA VAL A 71 3.23 1.86 1.13
C VAL A 71 2.83 2.60 -0.15
N ARG A 72 2.68 1.89 -1.27
CA ARG A 72 2.24 2.50 -2.53
C ARG A 72 0.79 2.97 -2.44
N ASP A 73 -0.09 2.14 -1.90
CA ASP A 73 -1.51 2.45 -1.72
C ASP A 73 -1.71 3.67 -0.81
N GLU A 74 -0.99 3.69 0.31
CA GLU A 74 -1.00 4.81 1.25
C GLU A 74 -0.48 6.10 0.58
N ALA A 75 0.62 6.01 -0.16
CA ALA A 75 1.18 7.18 -0.84
C ALA A 75 0.20 7.82 -1.85
N VAL A 76 -0.61 7.01 -2.54
CA VAL A 76 -1.65 7.49 -3.45
C VAL A 76 -2.85 8.04 -2.68
N THR A 77 -3.20 7.44 -1.54
CA THR A 77 -4.28 7.90 -0.66
C THR A 77 -3.99 9.28 -0.07
N LEU A 78 -2.73 9.57 0.21
CA LEU A 78 -2.28 10.85 0.77
C LEU A 78 -2.16 11.99 -0.26
N LEU A 79 -2.34 11.71 -1.55
CA LEU A 79 -2.37 12.76 -2.56
C LEU A 79 -3.64 13.63 -2.41
N PRO A 80 -3.58 14.94 -2.71
CA PRO A 80 -4.78 15.73 -2.88
C PRO A 80 -5.70 15.12 -3.94
N GLY A 81 -7.03 15.27 -3.79
CA GLY A 81 -8.01 14.60 -4.64
C GLY A 81 -7.78 14.81 -6.15
N ALA A 82 -7.41 16.01 -6.59
CA ALA A 82 -7.09 16.27 -8.00
C ALA A 82 -5.88 15.48 -8.49
N ALA A 83 -4.78 15.51 -7.72
CA ALA A 83 -3.55 14.76 -8.01
C ALA A 83 -3.78 13.24 -8.02
N GLN A 84 -4.67 12.74 -7.15
CA GLN A 84 -5.05 11.33 -7.13
C GLN A 84 -5.80 10.92 -8.41
N VAL A 85 -6.71 11.76 -8.90
CA VAL A 85 -7.43 11.55 -10.17
C VAL A 85 -6.47 11.60 -11.35
N ASP A 86 -5.60 12.61 -11.42
CA ASP A 86 -4.61 12.76 -12.49
C ASP A 86 -3.70 11.53 -12.57
N TYR A 87 -3.17 11.10 -11.42
CA TYR A 87 -2.40 9.86 -11.32
C TYR A 87 -3.19 8.62 -11.74
N ALA A 88 -4.48 8.51 -11.37
CA ALA A 88 -5.29 7.37 -11.76
C ALA A 88 -5.51 7.34 -13.28
N LEU A 89 -5.79 8.48 -13.90
CA LEU A 89 -5.99 8.61 -15.34
C LEU A 89 -4.72 8.29 -16.13
N SER A 90 -3.55 8.74 -15.65
CA SER A 90 -2.25 8.43 -16.28
C SER A 90 -1.89 6.94 -16.23
N ARG A 91 -2.60 6.13 -15.42
CA ARG A 91 -2.40 4.68 -15.26
C ARG A 91 -3.38 3.84 -16.06
N VAL A 92 -4.41 4.45 -16.65
CA VAL A 92 -5.36 3.71 -17.49
C VAL A 92 -4.61 3.26 -18.75
N PRO A 93 -4.55 1.94 -19.04
CA PRO A 93 -3.95 1.47 -20.27
C PRO A 93 -4.74 2.02 -21.45
N LEU A 94 -4.06 2.74 -22.34
CA LEU A 94 -4.66 3.12 -23.62
C LEU A 94 -4.80 1.84 -24.44
N VAL A 95 -6.00 1.28 -24.49
CA VAL A 95 -6.36 0.24 -25.44
C VAL A 95 -6.48 0.94 -26.79
N ALA A 96 -5.47 0.74 -27.65
CA ALA A 96 -5.44 1.18 -29.04
C ALA A 96 -5.98 0.08 -29.96
#